data_AF-A0A839U8V5-F1
#
_entry.id   AF-A0A839U8V5-F1
#
_cell.length_a   1.000
_cell.length_b   1.000
_cell.length_c   1.000
_cell.angle_alpha   90.00
_cell.angle_beta   90.00
_cell.angle_gamma   90.00
#
_symmetry.space_group_name_H-M   'P 1'
#
loop_
_entity.id
_entity.type
_entity.pdbx_description
1 polymer ?
#
loop_
_entity_poly.entity_id
_entity_poly.type
_entity_poly.pdbx_seq_one_letter_code
_entity_poly.pdbx_strand_id
1 'polypeptide(L)'
;VVKDPAEGHLCCGSAGTYNIMQPEIARTLRDRKVRNIEATGASIIATGNIGCITQIASGSKLPIVHTVELLDWAYGGPRPEGVPAPKSFLQAAE
;
A
#
# COMPACT_ATOMS: atom_id res chain seq x y z
N VAL A 1 8.99 -3.29 -10.30
CA VAL A 1 8.13 -4.42 -10.70
C VAL A 1 6.93 -4.46 -9.75
N VAL A 2 5.72 -4.62 -10.28
CA VAL A 2 4.49 -4.77 -9.46
C VAL A 2 4.48 -6.15 -8.81
N LYS A 3 4.09 -6.23 -7.54
CA LYS A 3 4.01 -7.49 -6.79
C LYS A 3 2.57 -7.73 -6.33
N ASP A 4 2.05 -8.90 -6.63
CA ASP A 4 0.70 -9.30 -6.21
C ASP A 4 0.73 -9.92 -4.81
N PRO A 5 0.00 -9.38 -3.83
CA PRO A 5 -0.14 -10.02 -2.53
C PRO A 5 -1.11 -11.20 -2.63
N ALA A 6 -0.91 -12.20 -1.77
CA ALA A 6 -1.93 -13.22 -1.54
C ALA A 6 -3.26 -12.55 -1.18
N GLU A 7 -4.37 -13.05 -1.74
CA GLU A 7 -5.71 -12.48 -1.50
C GLU A 7 -5.80 -10.99 -1.86
N GLY A 8 -5.26 -10.60 -3.02
CA GLY A 8 -5.28 -9.22 -3.50
C GLY A 8 -6.67 -8.57 -3.50
N HIS A 9 -7.72 -9.34 -3.74
CA HIS A 9 -9.12 -8.91 -3.73
C HIS A 9 -9.70 -8.62 -2.33
N LEU A 10 -9.04 -9.07 -1.25
CA LEU A 10 -9.55 -8.88 0.11
C LEU A 10 -9.68 -7.37 0.44
N CYS A 11 -10.72 -6.96 1.16
CA CYS A 11 -10.88 -5.57 1.59
C CYS A 11 -9.83 -5.18 2.65
N CYS A 12 -9.47 -3.90 2.71
CA CYS A 12 -8.58 -3.35 3.75
C CYS A 12 -9.27 -3.19 5.12
N GLY A 13 -10.60 -3.26 5.18
CA GLY A 13 -11.41 -3.09 6.39
C GLY A 13 -11.89 -1.66 6.66
N SER A 14 -11.56 -0.66 5.83
CA SER A 14 -11.87 0.75 6.10
C SER A 14 -13.36 1.11 6.08
N ALA A 15 -14.12 0.58 5.10
CA ALA A 15 -15.58 0.63 4.87
C ALA A 15 -16.47 1.68 5.59
N GLY A 16 -16.00 2.92 5.81
CA GLY A 16 -16.74 4.01 6.43
C GLY A 16 -17.41 3.62 7.76
N THR A 17 -18.74 3.76 7.83
CA THR A 17 -19.54 3.42 9.03
C THR A 17 -19.36 1.99 9.48
N TYR A 18 -19.16 1.03 8.56
CA TYR A 18 -19.01 -0.38 8.94
C TYR A 18 -17.76 -0.59 9.80
N ASN A 19 -16.64 0.09 9.51
CA ASN A 19 -15.43 0.01 10.33
C ASN A 19 -15.65 0.55 11.75
N ILE A 20 -16.44 1.63 11.89
CA ILE A 20 -16.79 2.19 13.21
C ILE A 20 -17.68 1.22 13.98
N MET A 21 -18.66 0.61 13.30
CA MET A 21 -19.64 -0.29 13.91
C MET A 21 -19.10 -1.70 14.14
N GLN A 22 -18.09 -2.13 13.38
CA GLN A 22 -17.49 -3.46 13.42
C GLN A 22 -15.95 -3.37 13.48
N PRO A 23 -15.39 -2.71 14.51
CA PRO A 23 -13.97 -2.36 14.53
C PRO A 23 -13.06 -3.60 14.67
N GLU A 24 -13.53 -4.68 15.30
CA GLU A 24 -12.80 -5.95 15.41
C GLU A 24 -12.63 -6.61 14.03
N ILE A 25 -13.69 -6.64 13.23
CA ILE A 25 -13.66 -7.21 11.87
C ILE A 25 -12.76 -6.34 10.99
N ALA A 26 -12.89 -5.02 11.08
CA ALA A 26 -12.07 -4.08 10.32
C ALA A 26 -10.56 -4.21 10.62
N ARG A 27 -10.19 -4.37 11.91
CA ARG A 27 -8.80 -4.63 12.32
C ARG A 27 -8.31 -5.98 11.81
N THR A 28 -9.14 -7.02 11.90
CA THR A 28 -8.79 -8.37 11.42
C THR A 28 -8.52 -8.38 9.91
N LEU A 29 -9.37 -7.71 9.12
CA LEU A 29 -9.19 -7.57 7.68
C LEU A 29 -7.92 -6.77 7.35
N ARG A 30 -7.70 -5.65 8.04
CA ARG A 30 -6.50 -4.83 7.91
C ARG A 30 -5.25 -5.67 8.15
N ASP A 31 -5.17 -6.35 9.29
CA ASP A 31 -3.97 -7.11 9.69
C ASP A 31 -3.67 -8.23 8.69
N ARG A 32 -4.71 -8.92 8.21
CA ARG A 32 -4.55 -9.93 7.15
C ARG A 32 -4.03 -9.33 5.85
N LYS A 33 -4.60 -8.20 5.40
CA LYS A 33 -4.15 -7.51 4.18
C LYS A 33 -2.70 -7.04 4.33
N VAL A 34 -2.35 -6.41 5.44
CA VAL A 34 -0.99 -5.91 5.71
C VAL A 34 0.02 -7.05 5.69
N ARG A 35 -0.25 -8.15 6.41
CA ARG A 35 0.65 -9.32 6.39
C ARG A 35 0.88 -9.85 4.97
N ASN A 36 -0.17 -9.96 4.16
CA ASN A 36 -0.05 -10.45 2.79
C ASN A 36 0.72 -9.49 1.89
N ILE A 37 0.57 -8.17 2.08
CA ILE A 37 1.36 -7.16 1.36
C ILE A 37 2.83 -7.24 1.76
N GLU A 38 3.13 -7.25 3.06
CA GLU A 38 4.51 -7.25 3.57
C GLU A 38 5.25 -8.54 3.17
N ALA A 39 4.56 -9.68 3.11
CA ALA A 39 5.11 -10.95 2.62
C ALA A 39 5.60 -10.89 1.16
N THR A 40 5.12 -9.94 0.34
CA THR A 40 5.64 -9.76 -1.03
C THR A 40 7.05 -9.16 -1.05
N GLY A 41 7.50 -8.54 0.04
CA GLY A 41 8.73 -7.73 0.07
C GLY A 41 8.63 -6.49 -0.84
N ALA A 42 7.44 -5.93 -1.02
CA ALA A 42 7.26 -4.66 -1.71
C ALA A 42 7.91 -3.52 -0.91
N SER A 43 8.43 -2.52 -1.61
CA SER A 43 9.04 -1.35 -0.99
C SER A 43 8.05 -0.21 -0.71
N ILE A 44 6.92 -0.21 -1.41
CA ILE A 44 5.84 0.78 -1.29
C ILE A 44 4.48 0.12 -1.55
N ILE A 45 3.41 0.72 -1.06
CA ILE A 45 2.02 0.33 -1.32
C ILE A 45 1.35 1.43 -2.15
N ALA A 46 0.74 1.07 -3.27
CA ALA A 46 -0.02 2.01 -4.11
C ALA A 46 -1.53 1.72 -4.03
N THR A 47 -2.35 2.71 -3.70
CA THR A 47 -3.81 2.58 -3.69
C THR A 47 -4.51 3.92 -3.93
N GLY A 48 -5.65 3.90 -4.61
CA GLY A 48 -6.40 5.11 -4.97
C GLY A 48 -7.50 5.52 -3.98
N ASN A 49 -7.67 4.80 -2.86
CA ASN A 49 -8.76 5.06 -1.92
C ASN A 49 -8.21 5.54 -0.58
N ILE A 50 -8.60 6.75 -0.16
CA ILE A 50 -8.15 7.35 1.11
C ILE A 50 -8.46 6.49 2.34
N GLY A 51 -9.59 5.78 2.34
CA GLY A 51 -9.94 4.85 3.39
C GLY A 51 -8.96 3.68 3.47
N CYS A 52 -8.57 3.11 2.32
CA CYS A 52 -7.50 2.11 2.25
C CYS A 52 -6.16 2.67 2.74
N ILE A 53 -5.79 3.88 2.31
CA ILE A 53 -4.54 4.54 2.73
C ILE A 53 -4.50 4.63 4.26
N THR A 54 -5.49 5.27 4.87
CA THR A 54 -5.54 5.47 6.33
C THR A 54 -5.61 4.15 7.09
N GLN A 55 -6.44 3.20 6.63
CA GLN A 55 -6.61 1.93 7.32
C GLN A 55 -5.34 1.08 7.27
N ILE A 56 -4.67 0.99 6.11
CA ILE A 56 -3.42 0.23 5.97
C ILE A 56 -2.27 0.94 6.70
N ALA A 57 -2.20 2.27 6.66
CA ALA A 57 -1.20 3.06 7.39
C ALA A 57 -1.26 2.83 8.91
N SER A 58 -2.44 2.52 9.45
CA SER A 58 -2.59 2.18 10.87
C SER A 58 -1.99 0.82 11.27
N GLY A 59 -1.60 -0.01 10.30
CA GLY A 59 -1.10 -1.37 10.51
C GLY A 59 0.23 -1.71 9.84
N SER A 60 0.66 -0.97 8.81
CA SER A 60 1.94 -1.19 8.12
C SER A 60 2.89 -0.01 8.32
N LYS A 61 4.19 -0.30 8.24
CA LYS A 61 5.27 0.71 8.22
C LYS A 61 5.75 1.03 6.81
N LEU A 62 5.24 0.34 5.79
CA LEU A 62 5.61 0.61 4.41
C LEU A 62 5.06 1.97 3.98
N PRO A 63 5.81 2.76 3.19
CA PRO A 63 5.29 3.96 2.56
C PRO A 63 4.07 3.63 1.70
N ILE A 64 3.00 4.41 1.87
CA ILE A 64 1.76 4.28 1.11
C ILE A 64 1.59 5.54 0.28
N VAL A 65 1.39 5.37 -1.01
CA VAL A 65 1.21 6.47 -1.96
C VAL A 65 -0.09 6.30 -2.72
N HIS A 66 -0.68 7.43 -3.13
CA HIS A 66 -1.79 7.41 -4.04
C HIS A 66 -1.31 7.01 -5.43
N THR A 67 -2.05 6.14 -6.12
CA THR A 67 -1.64 5.62 -7.44
C THR A 67 -1.36 6.74 -8.46
N VAL A 68 -2.09 7.85 -8.38
CA VAL A 68 -1.87 9.03 -9.26
C VAL A 68 -0.50 9.68 -9.02
N GLU A 69 0.05 9.67 -7.79
CA GLU A 69 1.37 10.24 -7.52
C GLU A 69 2.48 9.43 -8.22
N LEU A 70 2.32 8.11 -8.32
CA LEU A 70 3.22 7.27 -9.10
C LEU A 70 3.12 7.51 -10.60
N LEU A 71 1.90 7.77 -11.09
CA LEU A 71 1.69 8.13 -12.50
C LEU A 71 2.32 9.49 -12.80
N ASP A 72 2.05 10.51 -11.97
CA ASP A 72 2.64 11.83 -12.11
C ASP A 72 4.17 11.77 -12.13
N TRP A 73 4.78 11.03 -11.20
CA TRP A 73 6.23 10.81 -11.18
C TRP A 73 6.75 10.12 -12.44
N ALA A 74 6.03 9.11 -12.95
CA ALA A 74 6.40 8.42 -14.18
C ALA A 74 6.36 9.32 -15.43
N TYR A 75 5.56 10.39 -15.41
CA TYR A 75 5.43 11.37 -16.50
C TYR A 75 6.23 12.66 -16.26
N GLY A 76 7.16 12.68 -15.31
CA GLY A 76 8.09 13.79 -15.08
C GLY A 76 7.71 14.73 -13.93
N GLY A 77 6.65 14.41 -13.19
CA GLY A 77 6.32 15.04 -11.91
C GLY A 77 7.34 14.72 -10.80
N PRO A 78 7.20 15.34 -9.62
CA PRO A 78 8.09 15.08 -8.49
C PRO A 78 7.95 13.64 -7.98
N ARG A 79 9.03 13.11 -7.40
CA ARG A 79 8.97 11.83 -6.68
C ARG A 79 8.05 11.96 -5.46
N PRO A 80 7.10 11.03 -5.23
CA PRO A 80 6.20 11.11 -4.08
C PRO A 80 6.96 10.95 -2.77
N GLU A 81 6.44 11.58 -1.72
CA GLU A 81 7.04 11.50 -0.39
C GLU A 81 7.09 10.06 0.12
N GLY A 82 8.17 9.70 0.83
CA GLY A 82 8.34 8.36 1.39
C GLY A 82 8.71 7.27 0.37
N VAL A 83 8.67 7.54 -0.95
CA VAL A 83 9.13 6.58 -1.96
C VAL A 83 10.67 6.49 -1.94
N PRO A 84 11.26 5.30 -1.70
CA PRO A 84 12.70 5.13 -1.72
C PRO A 84 13.31 5.61 -3.03
N ALA A 85 14.55 6.10 -2.99
CA ALA A 85 15.25 6.45 -4.23
C ALA A 85 15.31 5.20 -5.14
N PRO A 86 15.14 5.37 -6.47
CA PRO A 86 15.34 4.25 -7.37
C PRO A 86 16.72 3.66 -7.12
N LYS A 87 16.80 2.36 -6.82
CA LYS A 87 18.08 1.67 -6.88
C LYS A 87 18.59 1.81 -8.31
N SER A 88 19.84 2.22 -8.48
CA SER A 88 20.43 2.36 -9.82
C SER A 88 20.20 1.05 -10.59
N PHE A 89 19.85 1.14 -11.88
CA PHE A 89 19.58 -0.04 -12.71
C PHE A 89 20.74 -1.07 -12.72
N LEU A 90 21.95 -0.63 -12.37
CA LEU A 90 23.14 -1.49 -12.24
C LEU A 90 23.11 -2.45 -11.04
N GLN A 91 22.32 -2.17 -9.98
CA GLN A 91 22.25 -3.00 -8.78
C GLN A 91 21.18 -4.10 -8.83
N ALA A 92 20.39 -4.19 -9.90
CA ALA A 92 19.36 -5.22 -10.06
C ALA A 92 19.82 -6.42 -10.92
N ALA A 93 21.08 -6.41 -11.36
CA ALA A 93 21.68 -7.43 -12.23
C ALA A 93 22.67 -8.36 -11.51
N GLU A 94 22.75 -8.29 -10.17
CA GLU A 94 23.52 -9.21 -9.32
C GLU A 94 22.61 -10.09 -8.47
#